data_AF-A0A1Q7Y833-F1
#
_entry.id   AF-A0A1Q7Y833-F1
#
_cell.length_a   1.000
_cell.length_b   1.000
_cell.length_c   1.000
_cell.angle_alpha   90.00
_cell.angle_beta   90.00
_cell.angle_gamma   90.00
#
_symmetry.space_group_name_H-M   'P 1'
#
loop_
_entity.id
_entity.type
_entity.pdbx_description
1 polymer ?
#
loop_
_entity_poly.entity_id
_entity_poly.type
_entity_poly.pdbx_seq_one_letter_code
_entity_poly.pdbx_strand_id
1 'polypeptide(L)'
;MLIIRPEQMEVFKPQADAQFAERVAAYLRRKHADVVVRLVGGATLVNRLSDETLMKMVRLGIERALSYDFTWESSITAFIVLMFKVAPNFDQHPLIARALKDARFAPEERVEKIWERVTSKNWEAAREDYDPRAWQLKPEER
;
A
#
# COMPACT_ATOMS: atom_id res chain seq x y z
N MET A 1 16.58 -3.75 -11.96
CA MET A 1 16.34 -2.94 -10.74
C MET A 1 16.38 -1.49 -11.17
N LEU A 2 15.25 -0.78 -11.11
CA LEU A 2 15.13 0.58 -11.64
C LEU A 2 15.09 1.53 -10.43
N ILE A 3 16.12 2.34 -10.29
CA ILE A 3 16.23 3.37 -9.25
C ILE A 3 15.62 4.63 -9.83
N ILE A 4 14.50 5.05 -9.29
CA ILE A 4 13.83 6.29 -9.71
C ILE A 4 14.68 7.46 -9.17
N ARG A 5 15.39 8.20 -10.05
CA ARG A 5 16.24 9.34 -9.67
C ARG A 5 15.45 10.65 -9.69
N PRO A 6 15.61 11.55 -8.68
CA PRO A 6 14.88 12.82 -8.58
C PRO A 6 14.93 13.73 -9.82
N GLU A 7 16.02 13.64 -10.57
CA GLU A 7 16.45 14.65 -11.54
C GLU A 7 16.01 14.36 -12.98
N GLN A 8 15.56 13.13 -13.28
CA GLN A 8 15.07 12.72 -14.60
C GLN A 8 13.53 12.74 -14.71
N MET A 9 12.86 13.34 -13.72
CA MET A 9 11.47 13.02 -13.36
C MET A 9 10.40 13.98 -13.92
N GLU A 10 10.76 15.20 -14.34
CA GLU A 10 9.77 16.25 -14.58
C GLU A 10 8.88 16.05 -15.83
N VAL A 11 9.33 15.26 -16.82
CA VAL A 11 8.61 15.08 -18.10
C VAL A 11 7.96 13.69 -18.23
N PHE A 12 8.39 12.69 -17.45
CA PHE A 12 7.92 11.29 -17.53
C PHE A 12 7.05 10.84 -16.34
N LYS A 13 6.96 11.64 -15.26
CA LYS A 13 6.21 11.33 -14.02
C LYS A 13 4.82 10.74 -14.27
N PRO A 14 3.91 11.37 -15.05
CA PRO A 14 2.54 10.88 -15.14
C PRO A 14 2.42 9.50 -15.82
N GLN A 15 3.26 9.24 -16.83
CA GLN A 15 3.23 7.96 -17.55
C GLN A 15 3.95 6.85 -16.80
N ALA A 16 5.11 7.13 -16.19
CA ALA A 16 5.84 6.15 -15.40
C ALA A 16 5.04 5.73 -14.14
N ASP A 17 4.40 6.69 -13.47
CA ASP A 17 3.56 6.44 -12.30
C ASP A 17 2.31 5.62 -12.68
N ALA A 18 1.70 5.90 -13.83
CA ALA A 18 0.57 5.13 -14.34
C ALA A 18 0.95 3.67 -14.64
N GLN A 19 2.06 3.44 -15.35
CA GLN A 19 2.55 2.09 -15.65
C GLN A 19 2.95 1.32 -14.40
N PHE A 20 3.53 1.98 -13.40
CA PHE A 20 3.84 1.34 -12.13
C PHE A 20 2.56 0.93 -11.40
N ALA A 21 1.57 1.82 -11.29
CA ALA A 21 0.28 1.50 -10.69
C ALA A 21 -0.42 0.33 -11.39
N GLU A 22 -0.40 0.27 -12.72
CA GLU A 22 -0.93 -0.85 -13.50
C GLU A 22 -0.21 -2.17 -13.18
N ARG A 23 1.12 -2.16 -13.09
CA ARG A 23 1.90 -3.35 -12.70
C ARG A 23 1.57 -3.83 -11.29
N VAL A 24 1.39 -2.92 -10.34
CA VAL A 24 1.00 -3.26 -8.96
C VAL A 24 -0.42 -3.82 -8.92
N ALA A 25 -1.37 -3.21 -9.64
CA ALA A 25 -2.75 -3.73 -9.74
C ALA A 25 -2.78 -5.14 -10.35
N ALA A 26 -2.04 -5.36 -11.44
CA ALA A 26 -1.89 -6.68 -12.06
C ALA A 26 -1.23 -7.70 -11.11
N TYR A 27 -0.22 -7.27 -10.34
CA TYR A 27 0.41 -8.09 -9.32
C TYR A 27 -0.57 -8.50 -8.22
N LEU A 28 -1.37 -7.56 -7.69
CA LEU A 28 -2.40 -7.81 -6.68
C LEU A 28 -3.44 -8.81 -7.19
N ARG A 29 -3.96 -8.62 -8.41
CA ARG A 29 -4.91 -9.58 -9.01
C ARG A 29 -4.32 -10.97 -9.20
N ARG A 30 -3.05 -11.09 -9.57
CA ARG A 30 -2.44 -12.39 -9.84
C ARG A 30 -2.01 -13.13 -8.57
N LYS A 31 -1.49 -12.41 -7.57
CA LYS A 31 -0.85 -13.00 -6.38
C LYS A 31 -1.68 -12.88 -5.10
N HIS A 32 -2.71 -12.04 -5.11
CA HIS A 32 -3.55 -11.72 -3.95
C HIS A 32 -5.04 -11.68 -4.33
N ALA A 33 -5.46 -12.44 -5.36
CA ALA A 33 -6.83 -12.48 -5.88
C ALA A 33 -7.90 -12.75 -4.80
N ASP A 34 -7.57 -13.62 -3.86
CA ASP A 34 -8.43 -14.14 -2.80
C ASP A 34 -8.41 -13.30 -1.52
N VAL A 35 -7.63 -12.22 -1.49
CA VAL A 35 -7.63 -11.29 -0.36
C VAL A 35 -8.98 -10.60 -0.28
N VAL A 36 -9.62 -10.69 0.88
CA VAL A 36 -10.88 -9.99 1.19
C VAL A 36 -10.57 -8.55 1.57
N VAL A 37 -11.16 -7.62 0.84
CA VAL A 37 -11.09 -6.19 1.10
C VAL A 37 -12.45 -5.73 1.63
N ARG A 38 -12.45 -5.09 2.80
CA ARG A 38 -13.64 -4.45 3.37
C ARG A 38 -13.73 -3.01 2.85
N LEU A 39 -14.88 -2.68 2.28
CA LEU A 39 -15.25 -1.36 1.79
C LEU A 39 -16.39 -0.79 2.64
N VAL A 40 -16.68 0.49 2.50
CA VAL A 40 -17.88 1.08 3.14
C VAL A 40 -19.11 0.41 2.51
N GLY A 41 -19.87 -0.35 3.30
CA GLY A 41 -21.10 -1.01 2.86
C GLY A 41 -20.93 -2.46 2.37
N GLY A 42 -19.74 -3.07 2.44
CA GLY A 42 -19.58 -4.48 2.09
C GLY A 42 -18.14 -4.98 2.10
N ALA A 43 -17.96 -6.24 1.73
CA ALA A 43 -16.64 -6.84 1.52
C ALA A 43 -16.61 -7.57 0.18
N THR A 44 -15.48 -7.54 -0.49
CA THR A 44 -15.28 -8.22 -1.77
C THR A 44 -13.85 -8.76 -1.87
N LEU A 45 -13.58 -9.55 -2.90
CA LEU A 45 -12.25 -10.06 -3.18
C LEU A 45 -11.49 -9.08 -4.10
N VAL A 46 -10.16 -9.04 -3.98
CA VAL A 46 -9.32 -8.21 -4.88
C VAL A 46 -9.61 -8.49 -6.37
N ASN A 47 -9.84 -9.75 -6.74
CA ASN A 47 -10.16 -10.11 -8.12
C ASN A 47 -11.56 -9.69 -8.60
N ARG A 48 -12.44 -9.27 -7.68
CA ARG A 48 -13.80 -8.80 -7.97
C ARG A 48 -13.93 -7.28 -7.92
N LEU A 49 -12.90 -6.56 -7.46
CA LEU A 49 -12.86 -5.10 -7.56
C LEU A 49 -12.86 -4.68 -9.03
N SER A 50 -13.57 -3.61 -9.35
CA SER A 50 -13.45 -2.98 -10.66
C SER A 50 -12.01 -2.51 -10.90
N ASP A 51 -11.60 -2.42 -12.17
CA ASP A 51 -10.27 -1.91 -12.54
C ASP A 51 -10.06 -0.49 -12.01
N GLU A 52 -11.10 0.35 -12.09
CA GLU A 52 -11.07 1.73 -11.60
C GLU A 52 -10.87 1.79 -10.08
N THR A 53 -11.63 1.00 -9.32
CA THR A 53 -11.54 0.96 -7.85
C THR A 53 -10.16 0.46 -7.42
N LEU A 54 -9.66 -0.64 -8.02
CA LEU A 54 -8.34 -1.18 -7.71
C LEU A 54 -7.24 -0.17 -8.02
N MET A 55 -7.32 0.52 -9.16
CA MET A 55 -6.33 1.54 -9.54
C MET A 55 -6.34 2.74 -8.58
N LYS A 56 -7.49 3.20 -8.10
CA LYS A 56 -7.58 4.26 -7.09
C LYS A 56 -6.92 3.84 -5.77
N MET A 57 -7.22 2.63 -5.31
CA MET A 57 -6.63 2.08 -4.08
C MET A 57 -5.10 1.93 -4.20
N VAL A 58 -4.60 1.48 -5.36
CA VAL A 58 -3.16 1.37 -5.62
C VAL A 58 -2.51 2.75 -5.65
N ARG A 59 -3.08 3.74 -6.35
CA ARG A 59 -2.54 5.10 -6.40
C ARG A 59 -2.47 5.74 -5.01
N LEU A 60 -3.53 5.62 -4.22
CA LEU A 60 -3.53 6.05 -2.83
C LEU A 60 -2.40 5.38 -2.03
N GLY A 61 -2.19 4.08 -2.22
CA GLY A 61 -1.11 3.36 -1.57
C GLY A 61 0.29 3.81 -2.01
N ILE A 62 0.47 4.16 -3.28
CA ILE A 62 1.71 4.77 -3.79
C ILE A 62 1.95 6.11 -3.11
N GLU A 63 0.97 7.00 -3.11
CA GLU A 63 1.08 8.33 -2.47
C GLU A 63 1.44 8.21 -0.98
N ARG A 64 0.81 7.27 -0.26
CA ARG A 64 1.12 7.03 1.15
C ARG A 64 2.51 6.44 1.35
N ALA A 65 2.94 5.50 0.52
CA ALA A 65 4.28 4.94 0.57
C ALA A 65 5.36 6.02 0.31
N LEU A 66 5.12 6.92 -0.64
CA LEU A 66 6.00 8.06 -0.91
C LEU A 66 6.10 9.02 0.28
N SER A 67 5.05 9.16 1.10
CA SER A 67 5.11 9.97 2.34
C SER A 67 6.04 9.40 3.43
N TYR A 68 6.49 8.15 3.27
CA TYR A 68 7.52 7.50 4.09
C TYR A 68 8.91 7.52 3.42
N ASP A 69 9.08 8.33 2.36
CA ASP A 69 10.29 8.51 1.57
C ASP A 69 10.74 7.26 0.79
N PHE A 70 9.84 6.30 0.53
CA PHE A 70 10.19 5.11 -0.24
C PHE A 70 10.41 5.46 -1.70
N THR A 71 11.57 5.09 -2.24
CA THR A 71 11.90 5.33 -3.66
C THR A 71 11.91 4.05 -4.50
N TRP A 72 11.96 2.88 -3.86
CA TRP A 72 12.01 1.60 -4.56
C TRP A 72 10.61 1.03 -4.78
N GLU A 73 10.34 0.65 -6.03
CA GLU A 73 9.07 0.00 -6.42
C GLU A 73 8.73 -1.22 -5.56
N SER A 74 9.73 -2.00 -5.13
CA SER A 74 9.54 -3.17 -4.27
C SER A 74 9.03 -2.79 -2.87
N SER A 75 9.61 -1.75 -2.25
CA SER A 75 9.20 -1.28 -0.93
C SER A 75 7.81 -0.64 -0.98
N ILE A 76 7.51 0.12 -2.03
CA ILE A 76 6.18 0.66 -2.28
C ILE A 76 5.16 -0.47 -2.49
N THR A 77 5.48 -1.47 -3.32
CA THR A 77 4.59 -2.62 -3.55
C THR A 77 4.34 -3.40 -2.26
N ALA A 78 5.37 -3.64 -1.46
CA ALA A 78 5.23 -4.33 -0.17
C ALA A 78 4.34 -3.54 0.81
N PHE A 79 4.48 -2.22 0.87
CA PHE A 79 3.59 -1.35 1.65
C PHE A 79 2.14 -1.46 1.18
N ILE A 80 1.89 -1.40 -0.13
CA ILE A 80 0.55 -1.55 -0.70
C ILE A 80 -0.04 -2.93 -0.37
N VAL A 81 0.74 -4.00 -0.52
CA VAL A 81 0.30 -5.36 -0.15
C VAL A 81 -0.11 -5.43 1.33
N LEU A 82 0.59 -4.73 2.23
CA LEU A 82 0.20 -4.63 3.63
C LEU A 82 -1.14 -3.90 3.81
N MET A 83 -1.40 -2.85 3.03
CA MET A 83 -2.72 -2.17 3.05
C MET A 83 -3.85 -3.14 2.70
N PHE A 84 -3.66 -4.01 1.71
CA PHE A 84 -4.67 -5.01 1.31
C PHE A 84 -4.77 -6.18 2.29
N LYS A 85 -3.65 -6.68 2.83
CA LYS A 85 -3.63 -7.89 3.67
C LYS A 85 -3.91 -7.65 5.16
N VAL A 86 -3.63 -6.45 5.66
CA VAL A 86 -3.74 -6.11 7.08
C VAL A 86 -4.89 -5.13 7.26
N ALA A 87 -4.68 -3.88 6.83
CA ALA A 87 -5.67 -2.83 6.83
C ALA A 87 -5.18 -1.63 6.01
N PRO A 88 -6.06 -0.87 5.33
CA PRO A 88 -5.67 0.36 4.63
C PRO A 88 -5.01 1.41 5.53
N ASN A 89 -5.23 1.33 6.84
CA ASN A 89 -4.67 2.20 7.86
C ASN A 89 -3.65 1.50 8.77
N PHE A 90 -3.09 0.35 8.37
CA PHE A 90 -2.14 -0.41 9.20
C PHE A 90 -0.94 0.43 9.68
N ASP A 91 -0.49 1.35 8.83
CA ASP A 91 0.62 2.28 9.03
C ASP A 91 0.35 3.34 10.12
N GLN A 92 -0.91 3.46 10.57
CA GLN A 92 -1.31 4.32 11.69
C GLN A 92 -1.16 3.61 13.05
N HIS A 93 -1.05 2.28 13.07
CA HIS A 93 -0.81 1.56 14.32
C HIS A 93 0.52 2.02 14.94
N PRO A 94 0.57 2.41 16.23
CA PRO A 94 1.72 3.12 16.80
C PRO A 94 3.08 2.44 16.61
N LEU A 95 3.14 1.11 16.75
CA LEU A 95 4.39 0.36 16.58
C LEU A 95 4.82 0.22 15.11
N ILE A 96 3.85 0.14 14.19
CA ILE A 96 4.12 0.07 12.75
C ILE A 96 4.60 1.43 12.28
N ALA A 97 3.89 2.50 12.66
CA ALA A 97 4.26 3.88 12.39
C ALA A 97 5.69 4.19 12.89
N ARG A 98 6.03 3.73 14.09
CA ARG A 98 7.38 3.91 14.65
C ARG A 98 8.45 3.19 13.85
N ALA A 99 8.19 1.98 13.37
CA ALA A 99 9.14 1.24 12.53
C ALA A 99 9.32 1.94 11.16
N LEU A 100 8.23 2.38 10.54
CA LEU A 100 8.21 3.09 9.26
C LEU A 100 8.91 4.46 9.29
N LYS A 101 9.05 5.07 10.47
CA LYS A 101 9.69 6.39 10.67
C LYS A 101 11.05 6.30 11.38
N ASP A 102 11.61 5.10 11.51
CA ASP A 102 12.88 4.92 12.21
C ASP A 102 14.05 5.39 11.34
N ALA A 103 14.53 6.60 11.64
CA ALA A 103 15.62 7.26 10.92
C ALA A 103 16.97 6.52 11.01
N ARG A 104 17.10 5.48 11.84
CA ARG A 104 18.29 4.63 11.90
C ARG A 104 18.45 3.73 10.67
N PHE A 105 17.40 3.59 9.86
CA PHE A 105 17.38 2.77 8.64
C PHE A 105 17.06 3.63 7.42
N ALA A 106 17.61 3.21 6.28
CA ALA A 106 17.20 3.77 4.99
C ALA A 106 15.70 3.52 4.78
N PRO A 107 14.95 4.41 4.10
CA PRO A 107 13.51 4.26 3.91
C PRO A 107 13.11 2.87 3.44
N GLU A 108 13.81 2.32 2.46
CA GLU A 108 13.54 1.04 1.83
C GLU A 108 13.64 -0.15 2.79
N GLU A 109 14.55 -0.07 3.76
CA GLU A 109 14.78 -1.09 4.79
C GLU A 109 13.67 -1.08 5.86
N ARG A 110 13.00 0.07 6.06
CA ARG A 110 12.02 0.23 7.15
C ARG A 110 10.84 -0.72 7.00
N VAL A 111 10.39 -0.97 5.77
CA VAL A 111 9.32 -1.94 5.47
C VAL A 111 9.71 -3.36 5.88
N GLU A 112 10.97 -3.76 5.64
CA GLU A 112 11.47 -5.06 6.05
C GLU A 112 11.55 -5.17 7.58
N LYS A 113 11.99 -4.09 8.24
CA LYS A 113 12.07 -4.01 9.70
C LYS A 113 10.72 -4.09 10.41
N ILE A 114 9.60 -3.83 9.73
CA ILE A 114 8.27 -4.07 10.31
C ILE A 114 8.12 -5.55 10.66
N TRP A 115 8.54 -6.47 9.76
CA TRP A 115 8.42 -7.91 9.98
C TRP A 115 9.27 -8.41 11.15
N GLU A 116 10.43 -7.79 11.38
CA GLU A 116 11.32 -8.15 12.48
C GLU A 116 10.82 -7.64 13.86
N ARG A 117 10.05 -6.56 13.87
CA ARG A 117 9.73 -5.81 15.11
C ARG A 117 8.27 -5.89 15.54
N VAL A 118 7.38 -6.20 14.61
CA VAL A 118 5.94 -6.24 14.86
C VAL A 118 5.52 -7.68 15.13
N THR A 119 5.14 -7.95 16.37
CA THR A 119 4.66 -9.26 16.81
C THR A 119 3.32 -9.61 16.17
N SER A 120 2.96 -10.89 16.14
CA SER A 120 1.66 -11.36 15.65
C SER A 120 0.48 -10.63 16.32
N LYS A 121 0.58 -10.37 17.63
CA LYS A 121 -0.43 -9.63 18.40
C LYS A 121 -0.62 -8.20 17.89
N ASN A 122 0.47 -7.52 17.53
CA ASN A 122 0.39 -6.16 16.99
C ASN A 122 -0.22 -6.16 15.57
N TRP A 123 0.06 -7.20 14.79
CA TRP A 123 -0.58 -7.37 13.48
C TRP A 123 -2.07 -7.65 13.60
N GLU A 124 -2.49 -8.42 14.60
CA GLU A 124 -3.91 -8.64 14.91
C GLU A 124 -4.60 -7.34 15.32
N ALA A 125 -4.01 -6.56 16.23
CA ALA A 125 -4.54 -5.25 16.62
C ALA A 125 -4.72 -4.33 15.40
N ALA A 126 -3.73 -4.27 14.50
CA ALA A 126 -3.86 -3.49 13.27
C ALA A 126 -4.97 -3.99 12.31
N ARG A 127 -5.32 -5.29 12.34
CA ARG A 127 -6.45 -5.85 11.56
C ARG A 127 -7.80 -5.58 12.22
N GLU A 128 -7.83 -5.56 13.54
CA GLU A 128 -9.03 -5.23 14.33
C GLU A 128 -9.40 -3.75 14.13
N ASP A 129 -8.39 -2.87 14.10
CA ASP A 129 -8.53 -1.43 13.86
C ASP A 129 -8.72 -1.05 12.38
N TYR A 130 -9.08 -2.01 11.52
CA TYR A 130 -9.29 -1.76 10.09
C TYR A 130 -10.40 -0.72 9.87
N ASP A 131 -10.06 0.38 9.18
CA ASP A 131 -11.03 1.39 8.77
C ASP A 131 -11.24 1.36 7.24
N PRO A 132 -12.41 0.90 6.74
CA PRO A 132 -12.69 0.89 5.30
C PRO A 132 -12.69 2.29 4.67
N ARG A 133 -12.88 3.36 5.46
CA ARG A 133 -12.84 4.74 4.96
C ARG A 133 -11.43 5.18 4.62
N ALA A 134 -10.39 4.51 5.13
CA ALA A 134 -9.01 4.81 4.79
C ALA A 134 -8.66 4.46 3.33
N TRP A 135 -9.53 3.75 2.60
CA TRP A 135 -9.43 3.62 1.14
C TRP A 135 -9.86 4.87 0.37
N GLN A 136 -10.53 5.83 1.02
CA GLN A 136 -10.96 7.12 0.44
C GLN A 136 -11.76 7.00 -0.85
N LEU A 137 -12.48 5.89 -1.03
CA LEU A 137 -13.38 5.68 -2.16
C LEU A 137 -14.68 6.46 -1.96
N LYS A 138 -15.22 7.02 -3.04
CA LYS A 138 -16.54 7.65 -3.01
C LYS A 138 -17.64 6.59 -2.90
N PRO A 139 -18.82 6.94 -2.35
CA PRO A 139 -19.94 6.00 -2.21
C PRO A 139 -20.37 5.32 -3.52
N GLU A 140 -20.25 6.01 -4.64
CA GLU A 140 -20.58 5.53 -5.99
C GLU A 140 -19.53 4.60 -6.65
N GLU A 141 -18.35 4.42 -6.06
CA GLU A 141 -17.20 3.69 -6.66
C GLU A 141 -17.11 2.21 -6.20
N ARG A 142 -18.26 1.62 -5.86
CA ARG A 142 -18.41 0.28 -5.27
C ARG A 142 -18.52 -0.83 -6.31
#